data_AF-A0A1W2AL89-F1
#
_entry.id   AF-A0A1W2AL89-F1
#
_cell.length_a   1.000
_cell.length_b   1.000
_cell.length_c   1.000
_cell.angle_alpha   90.00
_cell.angle_beta   90.00
_cell.angle_gamma   90.00
#
_symmetry.space_group_name_H-M   'P 1'
#
loop_
_entity.id
_entity.type
_entity.pdbx_description
1 polymer ?
#
loop_
_entity_poly.entity_id
_entity_poly.type
_entity_poly.pdbx_seq_one_letter_code
_entity_poly.pdbx_strand_id
1 'polypeptide(L)'
;LKRTLTYWKDDNADLPEVEYEDLDVMKMEMPPGSRGYGVDQTIHHPDTEKRVAAIEEIKKENPGADRFELQRLLNPIDIPEKFRGKNERIGRGFK
;
A
#
# COMPACT_ATOMS: atom_id res chain seq x y z
N LEU A 1 4.81 -9.32 -8.58
CA LEU A 1 4.70 -8.43 -7.41
C LEU A 1 4.21 -9.25 -6.22
N LYS A 2 5.12 -9.89 -5.50
CA LYS A 2 4.81 -10.91 -4.47
C LYS A 2 5.76 -10.81 -3.30
N ARG A 3 5.38 -11.37 -2.16
CA ARG A 3 6.26 -11.65 -1.00
C ARG A 3 6.64 -13.12 -1.01
N THR A 4 7.93 -13.42 -0.90
CA THR A 4 8.41 -14.79 -0.66
C THR A 4 8.15 -15.16 0.79
N LEU A 5 7.53 -16.33 1.02
CA LEU A 5 7.29 -16.90 2.33
C LEU A 5 8.06 -18.22 2.39
N THR A 6 8.83 -18.42 3.46
CA THR A 6 9.76 -19.54 3.57
C THR A 6 9.52 -20.26 4.88
N TYR A 7 9.29 -21.56 4.81
CA TYR A 7 8.85 -22.38 5.93
C TYR A 7 9.75 -23.59 6.11
N TRP A 8 9.89 -24.01 7.35
CA TRP A 8 10.42 -25.32 7.71
C TRP A 8 9.33 -26.05 8.48
N LYS A 9 8.46 -26.75 7.74
CA LYS A 9 7.28 -27.41 8.33
C LYS A 9 7.59 -28.83 8.84
N ASP A 10 8.63 -29.45 8.30
CA ASP A 10 9.10 -30.79 8.67
C ASP A 10 10.51 -30.70 9.27
N ASP A 11 10.68 -31.20 10.50
CA ASP A 11 11.94 -31.18 11.25
C ASP A 11 13.07 -31.96 10.55
N ASN A 12 12.74 -32.87 9.64
CA ASN A 12 13.73 -33.65 8.89
C ASN A 12 14.02 -33.09 7.48
N ALA A 13 13.37 -32.01 7.08
CA ALA A 13 13.65 -31.42 5.78
C ALA A 13 15.06 -30.81 5.76
N ASP A 14 15.80 -31.01 4.66
CA ASP A 14 17.12 -30.42 4.43
C ASP A 14 17.05 -29.11 3.62
N LEU A 15 15.86 -28.77 3.11
CA LEU A 15 15.57 -27.55 2.35
C LEU A 15 14.23 -26.95 2.81
N PRO A 16 14.07 -25.62 2.76
CA PRO A 16 12.81 -25.00 3.13
C PRO A 16 11.75 -25.16 2.03
N GLU A 17 10.49 -25.11 2.44
CA GLU A 17 9.38 -24.90 1.53
C GLU A 17 9.27 -23.39 1.22
N VAL A 18 9.11 -23.05 -0.06
CA VAL A 18 9.00 -21.66 -0.52
C VAL A 18 7.66 -21.45 -1.18
N GLU A 19 6.86 -20.57 -0.62
CA GLU A 19 5.59 -20.11 -1.16
C GLU A 19 5.67 -18.61 -1.53
N TYR A 20 4.69 -18.13 -2.28
CA TYR A 20 4.61 -16.73 -2.67
C TYR A 20 3.21 -16.18 -2.41
N GLU A 21 3.16 -15.06 -1.70
CA GLU A 21 1.92 -14.32 -1.46
C GLU A 21 1.83 -13.14 -2.42
N ASP A 22 0.75 -13.09 -3.20
CA ASP A 22 0.46 -11.98 -4.09
C ASP A 22 0.14 -10.69 -3.33
N LEU A 23 0.72 -9.58 -3.77
CA LEU A 23 0.34 -8.26 -3.26
C LEU A 23 -0.78 -7.68 -4.13
N ASP A 24 -1.94 -7.47 -3.53
CA ASP A 24 -3.12 -6.95 -4.21
C ASP A 24 -2.95 -5.45 -4.56
N VAL A 25 -2.68 -5.16 -5.83
CA VAL A 25 -2.51 -3.80 -6.35
C VAL A 25 -3.75 -2.93 -6.12
N MET A 26 -4.96 -3.52 -6.18
CA MET A 26 -6.19 -2.75 -6.05
C MET A 26 -6.42 -2.19 -4.64
N LYS A 27 -5.68 -2.70 -3.65
CA LYS A 27 -5.67 -2.21 -2.27
C LYS A 27 -4.56 -1.20 -1.97
N MET A 28 -3.67 -0.91 -2.93
CA MET A 28 -2.56 0.00 -2.70
C MET A 28 -3.01 1.47 -2.77
N GLU A 29 -2.61 2.28 -1.79
CA GLU A 29 -2.76 3.74 -1.84
C GLU A 29 -1.90 4.36 -2.96
N MET A 30 -0.75 3.75 -3.22
CA MET A 30 0.20 4.14 -4.26
C MET A 30 0.56 2.91 -5.10
N PRO A 31 0.02 2.79 -6.33
CA PRO A 31 0.29 1.66 -7.21
C PRO A 31 1.77 1.61 -7.64
N PRO A 32 2.28 0.44 -8.04
CA PRO A 32 3.67 0.32 -8.51
C PRO A 32 3.94 1.21 -9.72
N GLY A 33 5.05 1.94 -9.68
CA GLY A 33 5.52 2.81 -10.77
C GLY A 33 7.02 3.07 -10.66
N SER A 34 7.50 4.08 -11.37
CA SER A 34 8.92 4.48 -11.29
C SER A 34 9.32 4.83 -9.86
N ARG A 35 10.48 4.33 -9.44
CA ARG A 35 11.05 4.65 -8.11
C ARG A 35 11.71 6.04 -8.04
N GLY A 36 11.72 6.79 -9.15
CA GLY A 36 12.28 8.14 -9.24
C GLY A 36 13.79 8.23 -9.46
N TYR A 37 14.52 7.10 -9.50
CA TYR A 37 15.95 7.08 -9.79
C TYR A 37 16.37 5.83 -10.58
N GLY A 38 17.44 6.00 -11.38
CA GLY A 38 17.90 5.00 -12.35
C GLY A 38 17.01 4.96 -13.60
N VAL A 39 17.42 4.14 -14.58
CA VAL A 39 16.58 3.88 -15.75
C VAL A 39 15.37 3.06 -15.32
N ASP A 40 14.18 3.48 -15.74
CA ASP A 40 12.97 2.71 -15.49
C ASP A 40 12.94 1.48 -16.38
N GLN A 41 12.92 0.29 -15.76
CA GLN A 41 12.82 -1.01 -16.42
C GLN A 41 11.69 -1.83 -15.81
N THR A 42 10.70 -1.14 -15.22
CA THR A 42 9.59 -1.79 -14.52
C THR A 42 8.69 -2.52 -15.53
N ILE A 43 8.45 -3.81 -15.29
CA ILE A 43 7.36 -4.53 -15.94
C ILE A 43 6.09 -4.23 -15.14
N HIS A 44 5.21 -3.41 -15.69
CA HIS A 44 4.00 -2.96 -15.02
C HIS A 44 3.03 -4.12 -14.75
N HIS A 45 2.39 -4.09 -13.58
CA HIS A 45 1.31 -5.01 -13.24
C HIS A 45 0.06 -4.65 -14.07
N PRO A 46 -0.70 -5.63 -14.59
CA PRO A 46 -1.89 -5.35 -15.42
C PRO A 46 -2.97 -4.50 -14.74
N ASP A 47 -2.99 -4.48 -13.40
CA ASP A 47 -3.94 -3.69 -12.62
C ASP A 47 -3.40 -2.32 -12.18
N THR A 48 -2.13 -2.00 -12.44
CA THR A 48 -1.54 -0.70 -12.03
C THR A 48 -2.34 0.46 -12.61
N GLU A 49 -2.59 0.48 -13.91
CA GLU A 49 -3.32 1.57 -14.56
C GLU A 49 -4.77 1.68 -14.06
N LYS A 50 -5.42 0.52 -13.86
CA LYS A 50 -6.79 0.47 -13.30
C LYS A 50 -6.84 1.09 -11.92
N ARG A 51 -5.87 0.77 -11.06
CA ARG A 51 -5.83 1.33 -9.71
C ARG A 51 -5.51 2.83 -9.73
N VAL A 52 -4.59 3.28 -10.59
CA VAL A 52 -4.32 4.71 -10.76
C VAL A 52 -5.60 5.46 -11.14
N ALA A 53 -6.35 4.98 -12.12
CA ALA A 53 -7.62 5.58 -12.52
C ALA A 53 -8.64 5.61 -11.37
N ALA A 54 -8.76 4.52 -10.60
CA ALA A 54 -9.64 4.47 -9.43
C ALA A 54 -9.25 5.49 -8.35
N ILE A 55 -7.96 5.68 -8.09
CA ILE A 55 -7.46 6.68 -7.13
C ILE A 55 -7.81 8.10 -7.58
N GLU A 56 -7.63 8.41 -8.87
CA GLU A 56 -7.96 9.72 -9.41
C GLU A 56 -9.46 10.01 -9.35
N GLU A 57 -10.31 9.00 -9.62
CA GLU A 57 -11.76 9.17 -9.46
C GLU A 57 -12.15 9.42 -7.99
N ILE A 58 -11.58 8.66 -7.03
CA ILE A 58 -11.82 8.89 -5.59
C ILE A 58 -11.45 10.32 -5.18
N LYS A 59 -10.30 10.84 -5.66
CA LYS A 59 -9.89 12.22 -5.38
C LYS A 59 -10.88 13.23 -5.97
N LYS A 60 -11.34 12.99 -7.21
CA LYS A 60 -12.29 13.86 -7.91
C LYS A 60 -13.66 13.90 -7.25
N GLU A 61 -14.13 12.78 -6.73
CA GLU A 61 -15.39 12.67 -5.98
C GLU A 61 -15.34 13.33 -4.60
N ASN A 62 -14.13 13.56 -4.05
CA ASN A 62 -13.93 14.04 -2.68
C ASN A 62 -13.06 15.33 -2.60
N PRO A 63 -13.44 16.43 -3.28
CA PRO A 63 -12.60 17.63 -3.39
C PRO A 63 -12.37 18.38 -2.07
N GLY A 64 -13.24 18.17 -1.08
CA GLY A 64 -13.13 18.79 0.25
C GLY A 64 -12.45 17.91 1.30
N ALA A 65 -12.10 16.67 0.96
CA ALA A 65 -11.52 15.74 1.92
C ALA A 65 -10.12 16.20 2.37
N ASP A 66 -9.90 16.19 3.68
CA ASP A 66 -8.55 16.38 4.21
C ASP A 66 -7.66 15.18 3.87
N ARG A 67 -6.35 15.32 4.06
CA ARG A 67 -5.39 14.25 3.76
C ARG A 67 -5.64 12.95 4.54
N PHE A 68 -6.24 13.02 5.73
CA PHE A 68 -6.54 11.84 6.55
C PHE A 68 -7.82 11.15 6.09
N GLU A 69 -8.82 11.91 5.67
CA GLU A 69 -10.04 11.42 5.05
C GLU A 69 -9.74 10.72 3.73
N LEU A 70 -8.93 11.36 2.87
CA LEU A 70 -8.52 10.77 1.61
C LEU A 70 -7.73 9.48 1.81
N GLN A 71 -6.78 9.45 2.76
CA GLN A 71 -6.00 8.25 3.09
C GLN A 71 -6.93 7.08 3.45
N ARG A 72 -7.96 7.31 4.29
CA ARG A 72 -8.94 6.28 4.66
C ARG A 72 -9.78 5.77 3.49
N LEU A 73 -10.11 6.64 2.53
CA LEU A 73 -10.84 6.24 1.31
C LEU A 73 -9.96 5.39 0.37
N LEU A 74 -8.67 5.71 0.28
CA LEU A 74 -7.75 5.03 -0.61
C LEU A 74 -7.27 3.69 -0.05
N ASN A 75 -6.88 3.64 1.23
CA ASN A 75 -6.33 2.45 1.86
C ASN A 75 -6.62 2.47 3.37
N PRO A 76 -7.78 1.97 3.81
CA PRO A 76 -8.14 1.98 5.22
C PRO A 76 -7.22 1.05 6.02
N ILE A 77 -6.70 1.54 7.15
CA ILE A 77 -5.81 0.82 8.05
C ILE A 77 -6.48 0.70 9.42
N ASP A 78 -6.41 -0.50 10.01
CA ASP A 78 -6.85 -0.70 11.39
C ASP A 78 -5.74 -0.29 12.36
N ILE A 79 -6.07 0.63 13.27
CA ILE A 79 -5.15 1.18 14.26
C ILE A 79 -5.80 1.02 15.63
N PRO A 80 -5.09 0.41 16.62
CA PRO A 80 -5.59 0.30 17.99
C PRO A 80 -6.03 1.65 18.55
N GLU A 81 -7.13 1.67 19.30
CA GLU A 81 -7.80 2.90 19.76
C GLU A 81 -6.84 3.91 20.39
N LYS A 82 -5.95 3.45 21.28
CA LYS A 82 -4.97 4.29 21.97
C LYS A 82 -3.99 5.04 21.06
N PHE A 83 -3.86 4.63 19.80
CA PHE A 83 -2.93 5.20 18.81
C PHE A 83 -3.64 5.89 17.64
N ARG A 84 -4.98 6.03 17.68
CA ARG A 84 -5.74 6.64 16.57
C ARG A 84 -5.65 8.18 16.53
N GLY A 85 -5.12 8.80 17.58
CA GLY A 85 -4.95 10.26 17.67
C GLY A 85 -4.06 10.80 16.54
N LYS A 86 -4.37 12.02 16.06
CA LYS A 86 -3.51 12.72 15.10
C LYS A 86 -2.21 13.15 15.77
N ASN A 87 -1.10 13.09 15.03
CA ASN A 87 0.19 13.58 15.49
C ASN A 87 0.24 15.11 15.44
N GLU A 88 0.47 15.76 16.59
CA GLU A 88 0.69 17.21 16.65
C GLU A 88 1.99 17.60 15.94
N ARG A 89 1.98 18.73 15.24
CA ARG A 89 3.21 19.32 14.67
C ARG A 89 3.32 20.80 15.03
N ILE A 90 4.54 21.24 15.32
CA ILE A 90 4.88 22.64 15.56
C ILE A 90 4.40 23.49 14.36
N GLY A 91 3.65 24.55 14.63
CA GLY A 91 3.10 25.46 13.61
C GLY A 91 1.89 24.94 12.84
N ARG A 92 1.42 23.70 13.07
CA ARG A 92 0.18 23.16 12.46
C ARG A 92 -0.84 22.63 13.47
N GLY A 93 -0.42 22.26 14.68
CA GLY A 93 -1.27 21.60 15.67
C GLY A 93 -1.73 20.21 15.19
N PHE A 94 -2.97 19.84 15.52
CA PHE A 94 -3.59 18.56 15.13
C PHE A 94 -4.36 18.60 13.80
N LYS A 95 -4.28 19.69 13.03
CA LYS A 95 -5.02 19.82 11.76
C LYS A 95 -4.58 18.76 10.73
#